data_AF-A0A956DG63-F1
#
_entry.id   AF-A0A956DG63-F1
#
_cell.length_a   1.000
_cell.length_b   1.000
_cell.length_c   1.000
_cell.angle_alpha   90.00
_cell.angle_beta   90.00
_cell.angle_gamma   90.00
#
_symmetry.space_group_name_H-M   'P 1'
#
loop_
_entity.id
_entity.type
_entity.pdbx_description
1 polymer ?
#
loop_
_entity_poly.entity_id
_entity_poly.type
_entity_poly.pdbx_seq_one_letter_code
_entity_poly.pdbx_strand_id
1 'polypeptide(L)'
;MALIGPLVALEAIVSATGLVHPAVYEGLVPAHYVAESRGQDAVSLVLGIPALLVGLAGVRRGRLASAVLTIGALLYIAYVSVIYAYGGVANVLYFAYVACLGLACFATWRVGSLVDLETVGALFLRPPLTKSVAVFLWLESLLLLLVWGGLGAAAIAAGAPSEANTILVTDLAFVIPGFILAGVWLWQRRPHGVVLAGSALVLNVILNASIAAGQLMRLFHGIEPAWPLAGMFGFLGAASLALAIWFFRSFEERDDYG
;
A
#
# COMPACT_ATOMS: atom_id res chain seq x y z
N MET A 1 -16.90 -8.82 4.77
CA MET A 1 -16.51 -9.12 6.16
C MET A 1 -15.98 -10.54 6.32
N ALA A 2 -16.68 -11.58 5.83
CA ALA A 2 -16.23 -12.97 5.94
C ALA A 2 -14.83 -13.25 5.34
N LEU A 3 -14.40 -12.47 4.33
CA LEU A 3 -13.09 -12.62 3.68
C LEU A 3 -11.91 -12.06 4.50
N ILE A 4 -12.15 -11.09 5.39
CA ILE A 4 -11.07 -10.37 6.08
C ILE A 4 -10.47 -11.22 7.21
N GLY A 5 -11.27 -12.07 7.87
CA GLY A 5 -10.77 -12.98 8.91
C GLY A 5 -9.73 -13.98 8.38
N PRO A 6 -10.07 -14.78 7.35
CA PRO A 6 -9.11 -15.67 6.70
C PRO A 6 -7.88 -14.94 6.15
N LEU A 7 -8.07 -13.75 5.56
CA LEU A 7 -6.95 -12.93 5.07
C LEU A 7 -6.00 -12.53 6.19
N VAL A 8 -6.51 -12.03 7.32
CA VAL A 8 -5.67 -11.65 8.47
C VAL A 8 -4.89 -12.86 8.99
N ALA A 9 -5.52 -14.03 9.09
CA ALA A 9 -4.85 -15.22 9.56
C ALA A 9 -3.74 -15.68 8.60
N LEU A 10 -4.02 -15.70 7.29
CA LEU A 10 -3.03 -16.06 6.27
C LEU A 10 -1.87 -15.06 6.21
N GLU A 11 -2.17 -13.77 6.21
CA GLU A 11 -1.15 -12.71 6.19
C GLU A 11 -0.27 -12.75 7.44
N ALA A 12 -0.85 -13.04 8.61
CA ALA A 12 -0.10 -13.23 9.85
C ALA A 12 0.85 -14.43 9.74
N ILE A 13 0.39 -15.56 9.19
CA ILE A 13 1.22 -16.75 9.00
C ILE A 13 2.34 -16.47 8.01
N VAL A 14 2.02 -15.87 6.86
CA VAL A 14 2.99 -15.49 5.83
C VAL A 14 4.07 -14.58 6.41
N SER A 15 3.66 -13.48 7.02
CA SER A 15 4.58 -12.46 7.51
C SER A 15 5.39 -12.96 8.72
N ALA A 16 4.78 -13.70 9.65
CA ALA A 16 5.52 -14.27 10.78
C ALA A 16 6.54 -15.31 10.32
N THR A 17 6.17 -16.16 9.35
CA THR A 17 7.08 -17.17 8.81
C THR A 17 8.24 -16.51 8.07
N GLY A 18 7.99 -15.55 7.19
CA GLY A 18 9.05 -14.88 6.45
C GLY A 18 9.97 -14.02 7.33
N LEU A 19 9.44 -13.43 8.40
CA LEU A 19 10.23 -12.67 9.37
C LEU A 19 11.18 -13.56 10.20
N VAL A 20 10.67 -14.71 10.67
CA VAL A 20 11.38 -15.63 11.59
C VAL A 20 12.28 -16.63 10.84
N HIS A 21 11.85 -17.08 9.66
CA HIS A 21 12.53 -18.10 8.87
C HIS A 21 12.97 -17.53 7.50
N PRO A 22 14.07 -16.75 7.44
CA PRO A 22 14.54 -16.13 6.19
C PRO A 22 14.89 -17.14 5.09
N ALA A 23 15.15 -18.39 5.45
CA ALA A 23 15.37 -19.50 4.53
C ALA A 23 14.22 -19.71 3.52
N VAL A 24 13.02 -19.18 3.76
CA VAL A 24 11.93 -19.21 2.77
C VAL A 24 12.18 -18.29 1.57
N TYR A 25 13.10 -17.32 1.69
CA TYR A 25 13.49 -16.39 0.62
C TYR A 25 14.90 -16.66 0.07
N GLU A 26 15.79 -17.21 0.90
CA GLU A 26 17.18 -17.47 0.53
C GLU A 26 17.31 -18.39 -0.69
N GLY A 27 18.17 -18.01 -1.63
CA GLY A 27 18.39 -18.77 -2.87
C GLY A 27 17.31 -18.59 -3.94
N LEU A 28 16.19 -17.95 -3.62
CA LEU A 28 15.13 -17.60 -4.57
C LEU A 28 15.23 -16.15 -5.06
N VAL A 29 15.70 -15.26 -4.18
CA VAL A 29 15.91 -13.83 -4.48
C VAL A 29 17.30 -13.37 -4.02
N PRO A 30 17.86 -12.30 -4.61
CA PRO A 30 19.05 -11.64 -4.12
C PRO A 30 19.02 -11.35 -2.60
N ALA A 31 20.19 -11.37 -1.95
CA ALA A 31 20.30 -11.18 -0.50
C ALA A 31 19.70 -9.85 -0.01
N HIS A 32 19.78 -8.78 -0.81
CA HIS A 32 19.18 -7.50 -0.46
C HIS A 32 17.64 -7.59 -0.42
N TYR A 33 17.01 -8.34 -1.33
CA TYR A 33 15.58 -8.59 -1.29
C TYR A 33 15.16 -9.49 -0.13
N VAL A 34 16.00 -10.44 0.30
CA VAL A 34 15.71 -11.20 1.54
C VAL A 34 15.59 -10.26 2.74
N ALA A 35 16.53 -9.33 2.89
CA ALA A 35 16.47 -8.32 3.96
C ALA A 35 15.25 -7.41 3.81
N GLU A 36 14.95 -6.93 2.60
CA GLU A 36 13.80 -6.08 2.32
C GLU A 36 12.46 -6.78 2.60
N SER A 37 12.32 -8.04 2.19
CA SER A 37 11.14 -8.88 2.48
C SER A 37 10.92 -9.06 3.97
N ARG A 38 11.98 -9.26 4.77
CA ARG A 38 11.84 -9.35 6.24
C ARG A 38 11.38 -8.01 6.85
N GLY A 39 11.90 -6.89 6.34
CA GLY A 39 11.43 -5.56 6.76
C GLY A 39 9.95 -5.34 6.44
N GLN A 40 9.53 -5.75 5.26
CA GLN A 40 8.13 -5.71 4.82
C GLN A 40 7.23 -6.60 5.68
N ASP A 41 7.63 -7.85 5.93
CA ASP A 41 6.87 -8.80 6.75
C ASP A 41 6.70 -8.29 8.19
N ALA A 42 7.73 -7.64 8.76
CA ALA A 42 7.60 -6.97 10.05
C ALA A 42 6.52 -5.88 10.01
N VAL A 43 6.50 -5.05 8.97
CA VAL A 43 5.52 -3.97 8.81
C VAL A 43 4.10 -4.49 8.52
N SER A 44 3.95 -5.58 7.76
CA SER A 44 2.67 -6.28 7.61
C SER A 44 2.09 -6.68 8.98
N LEU A 45 2.93 -7.22 9.88
CA LEU A 45 2.50 -7.62 11.23
C LEU A 45 2.16 -6.43 12.14
N VAL A 46 2.97 -5.36 12.13
CA VAL A 46 2.83 -4.26 13.10
C VAL A 46 1.96 -3.10 12.63
N LEU A 47 1.77 -2.93 11.32
CA LEU A 47 0.95 -1.87 10.74
C LEU A 47 -0.14 -2.40 9.82
N GLY A 48 0.18 -3.29 8.88
CA GLY A 48 -0.79 -3.79 7.89
C GLY A 48 -2.00 -4.49 8.52
N ILE A 49 -1.74 -5.53 9.31
CA ILE A 49 -2.79 -6.30 10.01
C ILE A 49 -3.52 -5.46 11.06
N PRO A 50 -2.84 -4.69 11.94
CA PRO A 50 -3.54 -3.81 12.89
C PRO A 50 -4.44 -2.78 12.22
N ALA A 51 -3.99 -2.13 11.14
CA ALA A 51 -4.82 -1.19 10.38
C ALA A 51 -6.07 -1.87 9.81
N LEU A 52 -5.93 -3.09 9.29
CA LEU A 52 -7.04 -3.90 8.80
C LEU A 52 -8.03 -4.27 9.90
N LEU A 53 -7.55 -4.66 11.09
CA LEU A 53 -8.40 -5.01 12.24
C LEU A 53 -9.14 -3.79 12.81
N VAL A 54 -8.45 -2.65 12.97
CA VAL A 54 -9.04 -1.39 13.43
C VAL A 54 -10.08 -0.89 12.43
N GLY A 55 -9.75 -0.88 11.14
CA GLY A 55 -10.67 -0.52 10.07
C GLY A 55 -11.90 -1.41 10.06
N LEU A 56 -11.71 -2.73 10.13
CA LEU A 56 -12.80 -3.70 10.14
C LEU A 56 -13.79 -3.47 11.29
N ALA A 57 -13.30 -3.15 12.50
CA ALA A 57 -14.16 -2.86 13.64
C ALA A 57 -15.06 -1.63 13.40
N GLY A 58 -14.53 -0.60 12.74
CA GLY A 58 -15.29 0.61 12.43
C GLY A 58 -16.17 0.50 11.18
N VAL A 59 -15.82 -0.33 10.19
CA VAL A 59 -16.68 -0.60 9.02
C VAL A 59 -18.00 -1.24 9.47
N ARG A 60 -17.96 -2.14 10.47
CA ARG A 60 -19.19 -2.71 11.06
C ARG A 60 -20.10 -1.67 11.71
N ARG A 61 -19.56 -0.50 12.03
CA ARG A 61 -20.29 0.64 12.60
C ARG A 61 -20.67 1.69 11.54
N GLY A 62 -20.48 1.40 10.24
CA GLY A 62 -20.86 2.29 9.14
C GLY A 62 -19.94 3.50 8.94
N ARG A 63 -18.76 3.54 9.55
CA ARG A 63 -17.87 4.70 9.49
C ARG A 63 -17.09 4.76 8.17
N LEU A 64 -17.21 5.86 7.44
CA LEU A 64 -16.47 6.09 6.19
C LEU A 64 -14.96 6.03 6.39
N ALA A 65 -14.44 6.71 7.40
CA ALA A 65 -13.02 6.70 7.74
C ALA A 65 -12.50 5.25 7.87
N SER A 66 -13.27 4.39 8.55
CA SER A 66 -12.89 3.00 8.74
C SER A 66 -12.92 2.19 7.44
N ALA A 67 -13.84 2.48 6.51
CA ALA A 67 -13.84 1.89 5.17
C ALA A 67 -12.61 2.31 4.36
N VAL A 68 -12.26 3.60 4.39
CA VAL A 68 -11.05 4.14 3.73
C VAL A 68 -9.78 3.51 4.29
N LEU A 69 -9.64 3.42 5.62
CA LEU A 69 -8.52 2.75 6.29
C LEU A 69 -8.43 1.26 5.88
N THR A 70 -9.57 0.58 5.87
CA THR A 70 -9.65 -0.84 5.49
C THR A 70 -9.23 -1.04 4.04
N ILE A 71 -9.74 -0.23 3.10
CA ILE A 71 -9.39 -0.34 1.68
C ILE A 71 -7.89 -0.09 1.48
N GLY A 72 -7.32 0.95 2.09
CA GLY A 72 -5.88 1.21 1.99
C GLY A 72 -5.00 0.07 2.52
N ALA A 73 -5.36 -0.52 3.67
CA ALA A 73 -4.66 -1.68 4.22
C ALA A 73 -4.81 -2.93 3.32
N LEU A 74 -5.98 -3.16 2.73
CA LEU A 74 -6.21 -4.25 1.77
C LEU A 74 -5.41 -4.04 0.48
N LEU A 75 -5.31 -2.81 -0.02
CA LEU A 75 -4.48 -2.47 -1.19
C LEU A 75 -3.00 -2.73 -0.90
N TYR A 76 -2.53 -2.44 0.32
CA TYR A 76 -1.17 -2.77 0.74
C TYR A 76 -0.92 -4.28 0.74
N ILE A 77 -1.81 -5.07 1.34
CA ILE A 77 -1.66 -6.54 1.36
C ILE A 77 -1.74 -7.10 -0.06
N ALA A 78 -2.64 -6.58 -0.90
CA ALA A 78 -2.71 -6.96 -2.31
C ALA A 78 -1.40 -6.65 -3.03
N TYR A 79 -0.82 -5.47 -2.81
CA TYR A 79 0.46 -5.06 -3.38
C TYR A 79 1.58 -6.05 -3.03
N VAL A 80 1.79 -6.29 -1.73
CA VAL A 80 2.81 -7.22 -1.24
C VAL A 80 2.59 -8.64 -1.80
N SER A 81 1.33 -9.09 -1.81
CA SER A 81 0.98 -10.41 -2.33
C SER A 81 1.23 -10.54 -3.83
N VAL A 82 1.03 -9.47 -4.63
CA VAL A 82 1.41 -9.45 -6.06
C VAL A 82 2.91 -9.65 -6.21
N ILE A 83 3.73 -8.94 -5.41
CA ILE A 83 5.19 -9.04 -5.50
C ILE A 83 5.64 -10.47 -5.21
N TYR A 84 5.11 -11.14 -4.19
CA TYR A 84 5.48 -12.53 -3.91
C TYR A 84 4.91 -13.53 -4.92
N ALA A 85 3.62 -13.42 -5.27
CA ALA A 85 2.95 -14.39 -6.14
C ALA A 85 3.46 -14.35 -7.59
N TYR A 86 3.76 -13.16 -8.12
CA TYR A 86 4.26 -12.97 -9.48
C TYR A 86 5.77 -12.75 -9.57
N GLY A 87 6.44 -12.41 -8.48
CA GLY A 87 7.91 -12.22 -8.43
C GLY A 87 8.74 -13.51 -8.41
N GLY A 88 8.12 -14.68 -8.57
CA GLY A 88 8.84 -15.94 -8.67
C GLY A 88 9.31 -16.52 -7.34
N VAL A 89 8.76 -16.07 -6.21
CA VAL A 89 9.07 -16.62 -4.88
C VAL A 89 8.30 -17.92 -4.64
N ALA A 90 8.70 -18.98 -5.36
CA ALA A 90 8.07 -20.29 -5.32
C ALA A 90 8.57 -21.13 -4.12
N ASN A 91 8.11 -20.78 -2.92
CA ASN A 91 8.42 -21.50 -1.68
C ASN A 91 7.17 -22.19 -1.08
N VAL A 92 7.30 -22.74 0.13
CA VAL A 92 6.19 -23.42 0.85
C VAL A 92 4.97 -22.52 1.09
N LEU A 93 5.13 -21.20 1.08
CA LEU A 93 4.08 -20.21 1.30
C LEU A 93 3.44 -19.74 -0.03
N TYR A 94 3.87 -20.24 -1.19
CA TYR A 94 3.43 -19.74 -2.50
C TYR A 94 1.90 -19.62 -2.65
N PHE A 95 1.16 -20.68 -2.33
CA PHE A 95 -0.30 -20.65 -2.41
C PHE A 95 -0.95 -19.74 -1.37
N ALA A 96 -0.28 -19.48 -0.25
CA ALA A 96 -0.75 -18.49 0.72
C ALA A 96 -0.63 -17.07 0.14
N TYR A 97 0.45 -16.75 -0.59
CA TYR A 97 0.57 -15.47 -1.31
C TYR A 97 -0.56 -15.28 -2.32
N VAL A 98 -0.85 -16.31 -3.12
CA VAL A 98 -1.95 -16.29 -4.10
C VAL A 98 -3.32 -16.13 -3.42
N ALA A 99 -3.53 -16.83 -2.29
CA ALA A 99 -4.77 -16.70 -1.52
C ALA A 99 -4.91 -15.31 -0.89
N CYS A 100 -3.84 -14.75 -0.30
CA CYS A 100 -3.83 -13.38 0.23
C CYS A 100 -4.18 -12.37 -0.86
N LEU A 101 -3.59 -12.50 -2.06
CA LEU A 101 -3.90 -11.64 -3.20
C LEU A 101 -5.39 -11.69 -3.57
N GLY A 102 -5.93 -12.88 -3.79
CA GLY A 102 -7.33 -13.05 -4.16
C GLY A 102 -8.28 -12.50 -3.09
N LEU A 103 -8.04 -12.87 -1.82
CA LEU A 103 -8.84 -12.41 -0.69
C LEU A 103 -8.78 -10.89 -0.53
N ALA A 104 -7.60 -10.27 -0.67
CA ALA A 104 -7.43 -8.82 -0.58
C ALA A 104 -8.20 -8.08 -1.68
N CYS A 105 -8.13 -8.56 -2.93
CA CYS A 105 -8.88 -8.01 -4.06
C CYS A 105 -10.39 -8.09 -3.84
N PHE A 106 -10.93 -9.28 -3.52
CA PHE A 106 -12.36 -9.46 -3.30
C PHE A 106 -12.85 -8.75 -2.02
N ALA A 107 -12.04 -8.68 -0.97
CA ALA A 107 -12.35 -7.89 0.21
C ALA A 107 -12.38 -6.40 -0.09
N THR A 108 -11.45 -5.89 -0.91
CA THR A 108 -11.41 -4.48 -1.33
C THR A 108 -12.68 -4.11 -2.08
N TRP A 109 -13.06 -4.92 -3.07
CA TRP A 109 -14.33 -4.76 -3.78
C TRP A 109 -15.52 -4.77 -2.83
N ARG A 110 -15.58 -5.74 -1.90
CA ARG A 110 -16.69 -5.84 -0.94
C ARG A 110 -16.78 -4.66 0.01
N VAL A 111 -15.66 -4.13 0.50
CA VAL A 111 -15.66 -2.95 1.38
C VAL A 111 -16.04 -1.71 0.60
N GLY A 112 -15.50 -1.53 -0.61
CA GLY A 112 -15.88 -0.44 -1.51
C GLY A 112 -17.37 -0.45 -1.84
N SER A 113 -17.97 -1.63 -2.02
CA SER A 113 -19.41 -1.77 -2.30
C SER A 113 -20.32 -1.40 -1.11
N LEU A 114 -19.75 -1.21 0.09
CA LEU A 114 -20.50 -0.79 1.29
C LEU A 114 -20.46 0.73 1.50
N VAL A 115 -19.61 1.43 0.76
CA VAL A 115 -19.47 2.88 0.90
C VAL A 115 -20.65 3.56 0.22
N ASP A 116 -21.43 4.30 0.99
CA ASP A 116 -22.49 5.15 0.47
C ASP A 116 -21.90 6.43 -0.13
N LEU A 117 -21.87 6.49 -1.47
CA LEU A 117 -21.30 7.59 -2.21
C LEU A 117 -22.15 8.87 -2.16
N GLU A 118 -23.44 8.76 -1.84
CA GLU A 118 -24.30 9.94 -1.65
C GLU A 118 -23.89 10.67 -0.37
N THR A 119 -23.76 9.91 0.74
CA THR A 119 -23.22 10.42 2.00
C THR A 119 -21.81 11.00 1.82
N VAL A 120 -20.94 10.33 1.05
CA VAL A 120 -19.60 10.86 0.76
C VAL A 120 -19.66 12.15 -0.06
N GLY A 121 -20.58 12.25 -1.04
CA GLY A 121 -20.76 13.45 -1.85
C GLY A 121 -21.25 14.66 -1.06
N ALA A 122 -22.00 14.42 0.01
CA ALA A 122 -22.41 15.47 0.95
C ALA A 122 -21.25 15.96 1.85
N LEU A 123 -20.13 15.23 1.93
CA LEU A 123 -18.96 15.66 2.70
C LEU A 123 -18.19 16.78 1.98
N PHE A 124 -18.32 17.98 2.52
CA PHE A 124 -17.56 19.14 2.06
C PHE A 124 -16.14 19.17 2.63
N LEU A 125 -15.22 18.35 2.13
CA LEU A 125 -13.81 18.49 2.49
C LEU A 125 -13.25 19.87 2.11
N ARG A 126 -12.43 20.46 3.00
CA ARG A 126 -11.90 21.81 2.80
C ARG A 126 -11.00 21.85 1.55
N PRO A 127 -11.13 22.86 0.67
CA PRO A 127 -10.34 22.93 -0.57
C PRO A 127 -8.82 22.86 -0.40
N PRO A 128 -8.18 23.44 0.65
CA PRO A 128 -6.75 23.27 0.87
C PRO A 128 -6.36 21.81 1.02
N LEU A 129 -7.08 21.03 1.83
CA LEU A 129 -6.81 19.61 2.06
C LEU A 129 -6.94 18.80 0.75
N THR A 130 -8.06 18.94 0.04
CA THR A 130 -8.30 18.15 -1.18
C THR A 130 -7.29 18.46 -2.27
N LYS A 131 -6.91 19.72 -2.42
CA LYS A 131 -5.87 20.14 -3.39
C LYS A 131 -4.49 19.65 -2.99
N SER A 132 -4.11 19.75 -1.71
CA SER A 132 -2.81 19.26 -1.22
C SER A 132 -2.66 17.76 -1.44
N VAL A 133 -3.68 16.96 -1.11
CA VAL A 133 -3.65 15.51 -1.33
C VAL A 133 -3.57 15.17 -2.82
N ALA A 134 -4.37 15.81 -3.67
CA ALA A 134 -4.33 15.57 -5.10
C ALA A 134 -2.97 15.93 -5.74
N VAL A 135 -2.40 17.10 -5.38
CA VAL A 135 -1.07 17.51 -5.86
C VAL A 135 0.01 16.55 -5.37
N PHE A 136 -0.05 16.15 -4.11
CA PHE A 136 0.88 15.17 -3.56
C PHE A 136 0.86 13.86 -4.36
N LEU A 137 -0.32 13.28 -4.59
CA LEU A 137 -0.46 12.03 -5.35
C LEU A 137 0.06 12.17 -6.79
N TRP A 138 -0.12 13.32 -7.44
CA TRP A 138 0.42 13.57 -8.78
C TRP A 138 1.93 13.74 -8.80
N LEU A 139 2.50 14.44 -7.81
CA LEU A 139 3.95 14.59 -7.70
C LEU A 139 4.63 13.24 -7.42
N GLU A 140 4.05 12.44 -6.53
CA GLU A 140 4.50 11.07 -6.26
C GLU A 140 4.40 10.20 -7.52
N SER A 141 3.27 10.27 -8.23
CA SER A 141 3.08 9.55 -9.51
C SER A 141 4.13 9.92 -10.55
N LEU A 142 4.44 11.22 -10.69
CA LEU A 142 5.47 11.70 -11.61
C LEU A 142 6.85 11.18 -11.21
N LEU A 143 7.18 11.23 -9.91
CA LEU A 143 8.45 10.75 -9.39
C LEU A 143 8.64 9.24 -9.65
N LEU A 144 7.64 8.43 -9.32
CA LEU A 144 7.65 7.00 -9.58
C LEU A 144 7.73 6.70 -11.08
N LEU A 145 7.01 7.45 -11.92
CA LEU A 145 7.08 7.30 -13.37
C LEU A 145 8.50 7.55 -13.91
N LEU A 146 9.25 8.51 -13.34
CA LEU A 146 10.63 8.76 -13.73
C LEU A 146 11.56 7.61 -13.31
N VAL A 147 11.41 7.11 -12.08
CA VAL A 147 12.20 5.99 -11.55
C VAL A 147 11.95 4.72 -12.37
N TRP A 148 10.67 4.34 -12.50
CA TRP A 148 10.25 3.14 -13.20
C TRP A 148 10.44 3.27 -14.72
N GLY A 149 10.19 4.43 -15.30
CA GLY A 149 10.44 4.69 -16.73
C GLY A 149 11.91 4.51 -17.10
N GLY A 150 12.84 4.99 -16.26
CA GLY A 150 14.27 4.78 -16.45
C GLY A 150 14.66 3.30 -16.37
N LEU A 151 14.15 2.57 -15.37
CA LEU A 151 14.43 1.15 -15.20
C LEU A 151 13.84 0.31 -16.35
N GLY A 152 12.64 0.64 -16.81
CA GLY A 152 12.00 -0.01 -17.96
C GLY A 152 12.76 0.23 -19.27
N ALA A 153 13.23 1.46 -19.50
CA ALA A 153 14.07 1.77 -20.66
C ALA A 153 15.39 0.99 -20.64
N ALA A 154 16.02 0.85 -19.47
CA ALA A 154 17.22 0.03 -19.30
C ALA A 154 16.97 -1.45 -19.58
N ALA A 155 15.84 -2.00 -19.10
CA ALA A 155 15.44 -3.39 -19.37
C ALA A 155 15.21 -3.65 -20.88
N ILE A 156 14.58 -2.70 -21.59
CA ILE A 156 14.41 -2.77 -23.05
C ILE A 156 15.77 -2.77 -23.76
N ALA A 157 16.67 -1.88 -23.36
CA ALA A 157 18.01 -1.81 -23.95
C ALA A 157 18.83 -3.08 -23.71
N ALA A 158 18.66 -3.72 -22.55
CA ALA A 158 19.32 -4.97 -22.19
C ALA A 158 18.67 -6.23 -22.82
N GLY A 159 17.44 -6.12 -23.34
CA GLY A 159 16.69 -7.27 -23.85
C GLY A 159 16.29 -8.29 -22.78
N ALA A 160 16.27 -7.89 -21.50
CA ALA A 160 15.97 -8.76 -20.36
C ALA A 160 15.17 -7.99 -19.29
N PRO A 161 14.25 -8.65 -18.57
CA PRO A 161 13.50 -8.00 -17.50
C PRO A 161 14.41 -7.57 -16.35
N SER A 162 14.05 -6.46 -15.69
CA SER A 162 14.72 -6.03 -14.46
C SER A 162 14.46 -7.03 -13.32
N GLU A 163 15.37 -7.11 -12.34
CA GLU A 163 15.11 -7.83 -11.09
C GLU A 163 13.90 -7.27 -10.34
N ALA A 164 13.59 -5.98 -10.49
CA ALA A 164 12.41 -5.34 -9.91
C ALA A 164 11.19 -5.36 -10.86
N ASN A 165 11.15 -6.22 -11.87
CA ASN A 165 10.13 -6.18 -12.92
C ASN A 165 8.70 -6.30 -12.38
N THR A 166 8.46 -7.10 -11.34
CA THR A 166 7.12 -7.22 -10.75
C THR A 166 6.67 -5.92 -10.10
N ILE A 167 7.58 -5.22 -9.40
CA ILE A 167 7.33 -3.90 -8.82
C ILE A 167 7.08 -2.88 -9.94
N LEU A 168 7.99 -2.83 -10.92
CA LEU A 168 7.90 -1.96 -12.09
C LEU A 168 6.54 -2.05 -12.79
N VAL A 169 6.10 -3.27 -13.12
CA VAL A 169 4.84 -3.51 -13.83
C VAL A 169 3.65 -3.16 -12.95
N THR A 170 3.68 -3.52 -11.65
CA THR A 170 2.59 -3.22 -10.71
C THR A 170 2.39 -1.72 -10.56
N ASP A 171 3.49 -0.98 -10.39
CA ASP A 171 3.45 0.46 -10.18
C ASP A 171 2.97 1.21 -11.43
N LEU A 172 3.51 0.88 -12.61
CA LEU A 172 3.14 1.52 -13.87
C LEU A 172 1.70 1.19 -14.30
N ALA A 173 1.23 -0.03 -14.06
CA ALA A 173 -0.10 -0.45 -14.50
C ALA A 173 -1.22 -0.04 -13.55
N PHE A 174 -0.95 0.01 -12.24
CA PHE A 174 -2.01 0.16 -11.23
C PHE A 174 -1.76 1.31 -10.26
N VAL A 175 -0.59 1.42 -9.64
CA VAL A 175 -0.34 2.42 -8.59
C VAL A 175 -0.36 3.84 -9.15
N ILE A 176 0.48 4.10 -10.15
CA ILE A 176 0.59 5.43 -10.78
C ILE A 176 -0.73 5.87 -11.42
N PRO A 177 -1.39 5.07 -12.28
CA PRO A 177 -2.70 5.45 -12.82
C PRO A 177 -3.76 5.64 -11.72
N GLY A 178 -3.73 4.80 -10.68
CA GLY A 178 -4.65 4.89 -9.55
C GLY A 178 -4.49 6.19 -8.76
N PHE A 179 -3.25 6.61 -8.49
CA PHE A 179 -2.94 7.87 -7.79
C PHE A 179 -3.32 9.08 -8.62
N ILE A 180 -3.05 9.06 -9.93
CA ILE A 180 -3.48 10.12 -10.85
C ILE A 180 -5.01 10.25 -10.81
N LEU A 181 -5.72 9.13 -10.95
CA LEU A 181 -7.18 9.11 -10.95
C LEU A 181 -7.78 9.56 -9.62
N ALA A 182 -7.20 9.10 -8.50
CA ALA A 182 -7.59 9.52 -7.16
C ALA A 182 -7.44 11.04 -6.99
N GLY A 183 -6.31 11.61 -7.42
CA GLY A 183 -6.07 13.05 -7.40
C GLY A 183 -7.04 13.82 -8.29
N VAL A 184 -7.30 13.36 -9.51
CA VAL A 184 -8.25 13.99 -10.45
C VAL A 184 -9.66 14.00 -9.88
N TRP A 185 -10.15 12.85 -9.40
CA TRP A 185 -11.49 12.75 -8.84
C TRP A 185 -11.63 13.53 -7.54
N LEU A 186 -10.59 13.57 -6.70
CA LEU A 186 -10.60 14.38 -5.48
C LEU A 186 -10.61 15.89 -5.81
N TRP A 187 -9.82 16.33 -6.79
CA TRP A 187 -9.78 17.71 -7.25
C TRP A 187 -11.13 18.16 -7.84
N GLN A 188 -11.78 17.27 -8.58
CA GLN A 188 -13.12 17.46 -9.13
C GLN A 188 -14.25 17.31 -8.10
N ARG A 189 -13.92 17.06 -6.82
CA ARG A 189 -14.88 16.84 -5.72
C ARG A 189 -15.86 15.69 -5.99
N ARG A 190 -15.42 14.64 -6.67
CA ARG A 190 -16.21 13.42 -6.87
C ARG A 190 -16.15 12.54 -5.61
N PRO A 191 -17.26 11.90 -5.20
CA PRO A 191 -17.28 11.03 -4.02
C PRO A 191 -16.22 9.93 -4.05
N HIS A 192 -16.03 9.30 -5.22
CA HIS A 192 -15.00 8.28 -5.43
C HIS A 192 -13.58 8.80 -5.16
N GLY A 193 -13.32 10.08 -5.42
CA GLY A 193 -12.01 10.70 -5.18
C GLY A 193 -11.65 10.76 -3.70
N VAL A 194 -12.62 10.98 -2.82
CA VAL A 194 -12.43 10.96 -1.35
C VAL A 194 -12.00 9.56 -0.91
N VAL A 195 -12.72 8.53 -1.35
CA VAL A 195 -12.44 7.15 -0.96
C VAL A 195 -11.08 6.70 -1.49
N LEU A 196 -10.81 6.92 -2.78
CA LEU A 196 -9.56 6.47 -3.40
C LEU A 196 -8.35 7.23 -2.89
N ALA A 197 -8.42 8.56 -2.76
CA ALA A 197 -7.28 9.33 -2.28
C ALA A 197 -6.96 9.04 -0.81
N GLY A 198 -7.98 8.92 0.05
CA GLY A 198 -7.77 8.51 1.43
C GLY A 198 -7.17 7.10 1.53
N SER A 199 -7.62 6.17 0.69
CA SER A 199 -7.09 4.80 0.67
C SER A 199 -5.66 4.76 0.13
N ALA A 200 -5.35 5.59 -0.86
CA ALA A 200 -4.00 5.76 -1.41
C ALA A 200 -3.03 6.31 -0.36
N LEU A 201 -3.45 7.29 0.45
CA LEU A 201 -2.64 7.80 1.56
C LEU A 201 -2.33 6.70 2.58
N VAL A 202 -3.31 5.87 2.93
CA VAL A 202 -3.11 4.74 3.85
C VAL A 202 -2.16 3.71 3.24
N LEU A 203 -2.37 3.33 1.97
CA LEU A 203 -1.45 2.46 1.22
C LEU A 203 -0.02 3.02 1.29
N ASN A 204 0.16 4.30 0.95
CA ASN A 204 1.47 4.93 0.96
C ASN A 204 2.11 4.95 2.34
N VAL A 205 1.37 5.22 3.42
CA VAL A 205 1.93 5.19 4.78
C VAL A 205 2.50 3.81 5.10
N ILE A 206 1.74 2.75 4.86
CA ILE A 206 2.15 1.38 5.22
C ILE A 206 3.25 0.88 4.26
N LEU A 207 3.12 1.16 2.96
CA LEU A 207 4.09 0.75 1.95
C LEU A 207 5.44 1.45 2.15
N ASN A 208 5.47 2.78 2.33
CA ASN A 208 6.70 3.50 2.58
C ASN A 208 7.37 3.09 3.90
N ALA A 209 6.57 2.79 4.94
CA ALA A 209 7.11 2.22 6.18
C ALA A 209 7.76 0.84 5.94
N SER A 210 7.16 0.01 5.07
CA SER A 210 7.72 -1.30 4.68
C SER A 210 9.05 -1.15 3.95
N ILE A 211 9.13 -0.21 3.01
CA ILE A 211 10.38 0.07 2.28
C ILE A 211 11.45 0.57 3.26
N ALA A 212 11.12 1.50 4.14
CA ALA A 212 12.05 2.00 5.16
C ALA A 212 12.54 0.89 6.09
N ALA A 213 11.65 0.02 6.55
CA ALA A 213 12.01 -1.15 7.35
C ALA A 213 12.93 -2.11 6.58
N GLY A 214 12.70 -2.30 5.28
CA GLY A 214 13.59 -3.08 4.42
C GLY A 214 15.00 -2.49 4.32
N GLN A 215 15.13 -1.16 4.18
CA GLN A 215 16.44 -0.49 4.17
C GLN A 215 17.15 -0.60 5.52
N LEU A 216 16.41 -0.53 6.63
CA LEU A 216 16.97 -0.79 7.96
C LEU A 216 17.44 -2.24 8.10
N MET A 217 16.68 -3.19 7.57
CA MET A 217 17.07 -4.60 7.60
C MET A 217 18.33 -4.86 6.77
N ARG A 218 18.49 -4.20 5.61
CA ARG A 218 19.75 -4.23 4.86
C ARG A 218 20.92 -3.78 5.73
N LEU A 219 20.78 -2.64 6.42
CA LEU A 219 21.80 -2.12 7.33
C LEU A 219 22.16 -3.12 8.44
N PHE A 220 21.16 -3.73 9.09
CA PHE A 220 21.39 -4.72 10.15
C PHE A 220 22.10 -6.00 9.67
N HIS A 221 21.96 -6.32 8.39
CA HIS A 221 22.59 -7.48 7.77
C HIS A 221 23.88 -7.15 7.00
N GLY A 222 24.43 -5.94 7.18
CA GLY A 222 25.68 -5.53 6.54
C GLY A 222 25.57 -5.33 5.02
N ILE A 223 24.34 -5.20 4.49
CA ILE A 223 24.06 -4.88 3.10
C ILE A 223 23.92 -3.36 3.00
N GLU A 224 24.69 -2.73 2.12
CA GLU A 224 24.61 -1.27 1.91
C GLU A 224 23.17 -0.87 1.54
N PRO A 225 22.51 0.04 2.28
CA PRO A 225 21.19 0.53 1.92
C PRO A 225 21.21 1.33 0.62
N ALA A 226 20.11 1.31 -0.13
CA ALA A 226 19.94 2.18 -1.28
C ALA A 226 19.57 3.60 -0.81
N TRP A 227 20.55 4.35 -0.29
CA TRP A 227 20.32 5.65 0.37
C TRP A 227 19.44 6.64 -0.41
N PRO A 228 19.59 6.81 -1.74
CA PRO A 228 18.70 7.69 -2.50
C PRO A 228 17.23 7.24 -2.45
N LEU A 229 16.96 5.94 -2.60
CA LEU A 229 15.62 5.38 -2.49
C LEU A 229 15.10 5.49 -1.06
N ALA A 230 15.93 5.18 -0.07
CA ALA A 230 15.58 5.27 1.35
C ALA A 230 15.15 6.69 1.73
N GLY A 231 15.90 7.71 1.30
CA GLY A 231 15.56 9.11 1.54
C GLY A 231 14.27 9.54 0.83
N MET A 232 14.10 9.12 -0.43
CA MET A 232 12.90 9.41 -1.23
C MET A 232 11.64 8.81 -0.58
N PHE A 233 11.61 7.51 -0.32
CA PHE A 233 10.45 6.84 0.26
C PHE A 233 10.25 7.23 1.73
N GLY A 234 11.31 7.58 2.47
CA GLY A 234 11.21 8.17 3.80
C GLY A 234 10.45 9.51 3.79
N PHE A 235 10.79 10.38 2.83
CA PHE A 235 10.07 11.65 2.64
C PHE A 235 8.60 11.43 2.22
N LEU A 236 8.36 10.56 1.24
CA LEU A 236 7.01 10.23 0.77
C LEU A 236 6.16 9.62 1.88
N GLY A 237 6.74 8.75 2.71
CA GLY A 237 6.07 8.17 3.88
C GLY A 237 5.68 9.22 4.92
N ALA A 238 6.59 10.14 5.26
CA ALA A 238 6.31 11.22 6.21
C ALA A 238 5.25 12.20 5.69
N ALA A 239 5.34 12.58 4.41
CA ALA A 239 4.34 13.43 3.76
C ALA A 239 2.96 12.74 3.70
N SER A 240 2.93 11.46 3.33
CA SER A 240 1.71 10.66 3.32
C SER A 240 1.08 10.57 4.70
N LEU A 241 1.88 10.37 5.75
CA LEU A 241 1.39 10.29 7.12
C LEU A 241 0.79 11.63 7.58
N ALA A 242 1.47 12.74 7.31
CA ALA A 242 0.98 14.07 7.66
C ALA A 242 -0.36 14.37 6.95
N LEU A 243 -0.44 14.07 5.65
CA LEU A 243 -1.66 14.23 4.87
C LEU A 243 -2.77 13.26 5.31
N ALA A 244 -2.44 12.02 5.64
CA ALA A 244 -3.39 11.06 6.19
C ALA A 244 -3.98 11.56 7.51
N ILE A 245 -3.15 12.00 8.46
CA ILE A 245 -3.62 12.55 9.73
C ILE A 245 -4.56 13.74 9.49
N TRP A 246 -4.19 14.66 8.61
CA TRP A 246 -5.05 15.81 8.27
C TRP A 246 -6.37 15.37 7.61
N PHE A 247 -6.31 14.38 6.71
CA PHE A 247 -7.46 13.82 6.02
C PHE A 247 -8.43 13.13 6.98
N PHE A 248 -7.93 12.27 7.87
CA PHE A 248 -8.76 11.52 8.81
C PHE A 248 -9.38 12.41 9.91
N ARG A 249 -8.65 13.41 10.41
CA ARG A 249 -9.21 14.41 11.36
C ARG A 249 -10.39 15.18 10.77
N SER A 250 -10.40 15.39 9.45
CA SER A 250 -11.51 16.07 8.77
C SER A 250 -12.82 15.26 8.75
N PHE A 251 -12.76 13.96 9.01
CA PHE A 251 -13.95 13.12 9.24
C PHE A 251 -14.45 13.25 10.69
N GLU A 252 -13.54 13.24 11.67
CA GLU A 252 -13.89 13.32 13.11
C GLU A 252 -14.56 14.64 13.48
N GLU A 253 -14.04 15.77 12.98
CA GLU A 253 -14.63 17.12 13.18
C GLU A 253 -16.08 17.23 12.67
N ARG A 254 -16.60 16.24 11.94
CA ARG A 254 -17.96 16.23 11.40
C ARG A 254 -18.89 15.19 12.03
N ASP A 255 -18.34 14.16 12.67
CA ASP A 255 -19.13 13.23 13.49
C ASP A 255 -19.60 13.91 14.80
N ASP A 256 -18.91 14.97 15.26
CA ASP A 256 -19.17 15.69 16.52
C ASP A 256 -20.29 16.76 16.47
N TYR A 257 -20.93 16.97 15.31
CA TYR A 257 -22.05 17.94 15.16
C TYR A 257 -23.44 17.27 15.06
N GLY A 258 -23.55 16.03 15.55
CA GLY A 258 -24.83 15.33 15.76
C GLY A 258 -25.59 15.81 16.98
#